data_AF-V3ZYY7-F1
#
_entry.id   AF-V3ZYY7-F1
#
_cell.length_a   1.000
_cell.length_b   1.000
_cell.length_c   1.000
_cell.angle_alpha   90.00
_cell.angle_beta   90.00
_cell.angle_gamma   90.00
#
_symmetry.space_group_name_H-M   'P 1'
#
loop_
_entity.id
_entity.type
_entity.pdbx_description
1 polymer ?
#
loop_
_entity_poly.entity_id
_entity_poly.type
_entity_poly.pdbx_seq_one_letter_code
_entity_poly.pdbx_strand_id
1 'polypeptide(L)'
;MDDNQESLKENYRFRCHVGLFCETIRIAVEEMREIEEVLLFLKDLGRKHRMYGATPTYIKTAGEGIVYAIDRKLGNEFTRSMKTSWKKFFTILQDSILEGLEFG
;
A
#
# COMPACT_ATOMS: atom_id res chain seq x y z
N MET A 1 20.02 14.59 17.15
CA MET A 1 19.16 13.42 16.86
C MET A 1 17.80 14.02 16.58
N ASP A 2 17.39 14.01 15.32
CA ASP A 2 16.32 14.86 14.80
C ASP A 2 14.95 14.17 14.87
N ASP A 3 13.95 14.99 15.12
CA ASP A 3 12.66 14.76 15.75
C ASP A 3 11.58 14.28 14.74
N ASN A 4 11.92 13.28 13.92
CA ASN A 4 11.21 13.08 12.64
C ASN A 4 10.09 12.02 12.64
N GLN A 5 9.86 11.30 13.74
CA GLN A 5 8.76 10.31 13.83
C GLN A 5 7.57 10.77 14.68
N GLU A 6 7.80 11.65 15.65
CA GLU A 6 6.73 12.18 16.51
C GLU A 6 5.91 13.25 15.76
N SER A 7 6.54 14.02 14.88
CA SER A 7 5.89 15.06 14.05
C SER A 7 5.05 14.52 12.88
N LEU A 8 5.36 13.34 12.32
CA LEU A 8 4.60 12.75 11.20
C LEU A 8 3.23 12.22 11.62
N LYS A 9 3.12 11.67 12.83
CA LYS A 9 1.87 11.12 13.34
C LYS A 9 0.81 12.18 13.56
N GLU A 10 1.22 13.43 13.81
CA GLU A 10 0.33 14.57 14.03
C GLU A 10 0.02 15.33 12.74
N ASN A 11 0.79 15.09 11.67
CA ASN A 11 0.60 15.76 10.38
C ASN A 11 -0.74 15.36 9.73
N TYR A 12 -1.66 16.31 9.64
CA TYR A 12 -3.00 16.10 9.08
C TYR A 12 -2.98 15.51 7.65
N ARG A 13 -2.12 16.04 6.77
CA ARG A 13 -2.03 15.58 5.38
C ARG A 13 -1.53 14.14 5.31
N PHE A 14 -0.53 13.81 6.13
CA PHE A 14 -0.01 12.46 6.21
C PHE A 14 -1.07 11.48 6.74
N ARG A 15 -1.75 11.83 7.83
CA ARG A 15 -2.84 11.00 8.38
C ARG A 15 -3.98 10.78 7.39
N CYS A 16 -4.38 11.84 6.69
CA CYS A 16 -5.41 11.75 5.66
C CYS A 16 -4.98 10.80 4.52
N HIS A 17 -3.74 10.94 4.05
CA HIS A 17 -3.18 10.05 3.03
C HIS A 17 -3.10 8.58 3.50
N VAL A 18 -2.67 8.33 4.74
CA VAL A 18 -2.70 6.98 5.35
C VAL A 18 -4.12 6.43 5.41
N GLY A 19 -5.10 7.27 5.74
CA GLY A 19 -6.53 6.89 5.72
C GLY A 19 -6.99 6.40 4.34
N LEU A 20 -6.66 7.14 3.27
CA LEU A 20 -6.97 6.75 1.88
C LEU A 20 -6.29 5.44 1.48
N PHE A 21 -5.05 5.24 1.92
CA PHE A 21 -4.32 3.99 1.69
C PHE A 21 -4.99 2.79 2.37
N CYS A 22 -5.33 2.92 3.66
CA CYS A 22 -6.04 1.87 4.39
C CYS A 22 -7.41 1.56 3.78
N GLU A 23 -8.13 2.57 3.33
CA GLU A 23 -9.41 2.41 2.67
C GLU A 23 -9.28 1.65 1.34
N THR A 24 -8.26 1.96 0.55
CA THR A 24 -7.98 1.24 -0.71
C THR A 24 -7.71 -0.24 -0.44
N ILE A 25 -6.95 -0.57 0.62
CA ILE A 25 -6.70 -1.96 1.02
C ILE A 25 -7.99 -2.64 1.48
N ARG A 26 -8.83 -1.95 2.26
CA ARG A 26 -10.12 -2.48 2.73
C ARG A 26 -10.99 -2.88 1.54
N ILE A 27 -11.16 -1.98 0.58
CA ILE A 27 -11.92 -2.24 -0.66
C ILE A 27 -11.32 -3.43 -1.42
N ALA A 28 -9.99 -3.47 -1.59
CA ALA A 28 -9.34 -4.58 -2.30
C ALA A 28 -9.52 -5.94 -1.61
N VAL A 29 -9.70 -5.97 -0.28
CA VAL A 29 -9.99 -7.19 0.48
C VAL A 29 -11.47 -7.57 0.38
N GLU A 30 -12.38 -6.60 0.40
CA GLU A 30 -13.83 -6.85 0.30
C GLU A 30 -14.23 -7.29 -1.12
N GLU A 31 -13.64 -6.67 -2.14
CA GLU A 31 -13.94 -6.89 -3.56
C GLU A 31 -13.04 -7.97 -4.20
N MET A 32 -12.55 -8.95 -3.43
CA MET A 32 -11.69 -10.01 -3.97
C MET A 32 -12.33 -10.82 -5.12
N ARG A 33 -13.66 -10.77 -5.28
CA ARG A 33 -14.40 -11.43 -6.37
C ARG A 33 -14.45 -10.60 -7.66
N GLU A 34 -14.26 -9.30 -7.56
CA GLU A 34 -14.30 -8.32 -8.67
C GLU A 34 -13.00 -7.50 -8.66
N ILE A 35 -11.88 -8.18 -8.41
CA ILE A 35 -10.59 -7.54 -8.16
C ILE A 35 -10.08 -6.78 -9.38
N GLU A 36 -10.51 -7.15 -10.59
CA GLU A 36 -10.12 -6.50 -11.85
C GLU A 36 -10.43 -5.00 -11.86
N GLU A 37 -11.57 -4.57 -11.32
CA GLU A 37 -11.93 -3.15 -11.25
C GLU A 37 -10.99 -2.39 -10.30
N VAL A 38 -10.62 -3.02 -9.19
CA VAL A 38 -9.64 -2.48 -8.24
C VAL A 38 -8.27 -2.36 -8.91
N LEU A 39 -7.83 -3.34 -9.70
CA LEU A 39 -6.55 -3.28 -10.40
C LEU A 39 -6.52 -2.14 -11.44
N LEU A 40 -7.61 -1.94 -12.19
CA LEU A 40 -7.74 -0.82 -13.13
C LEU A 40 -7.69 0.54 -12.41
N PHE A 41 -8.36 0.67 -11.27
CA PHE A 41 -8.29 1.86 -10.42
C PHE A 41 -6.86 2.11 -9.91
N LEU A 42 -6.17 1.07 -9.43
CA LEU A 42 -4.80 1.17 -8.94
C LEU A 42 -3.82 1.57 -10.04
N LYS A 43 -4.05 1.15 -11.28
CA LYS A 43 -3.26 1.60 -12.44
C LYS A 43 -3.45 3.10 -12.72
N ASP A 44 -4.67 3.63 -12.62
CA ASP A 44 -4.89 5.09 -12.69
C ASP A 44 -4.24 5.82 -11.52
N LEU A 45 -4.30 5.24 -10.32
CA LEU A 45 -3.65 5.78 -9.14
C LEU A 45 -2.12 5.83 -9.31
N GLY A 46 -1.51 4.85 -9.98
CA GLY A 46 -0.10 4.84 -10.35
C GLY A 46 0.31 6.05 -11.20
N ARG A 47 -0.50 6.41 -12.20
CA ARG A 47 -0.28 7.61 -13.03
C ARG A 47 -0.27 8.89 -12.18
N LYS A 48 -1.20 9.01 -11.24
CA LYS A 48 -1.25 10.16 -10.31
C LYS A 48 -0.03 10.18 -9.39
N HIS A 49 0.40 9.03 -8.88
CA HIS A 49 1.60 8.92 -8.05
C HIS A 49 2.87 9.33 -8.79
N ARG A 50 2.97 9.04 -10.09
CA ARG A 50 4.05 9.58 -10.94
C ARG A 50 4.06 11.11 -10.95
N MET A 51 2.90 11.75 -11.10
CA MET A 51 2.78 13.21 -11.04
C MET A 51 3.20 13.79 -9.68
N TYR A 52 3.05 13.03 -8.60
CA TYR A 52 3.48 13.41 -7.26
C TYR A 52 4.98 13.15 -7.00
N GLY A 53 5.71 12.62 -7.98
CA GLY A 53 7.14 12.31 -7.85
C GLY A 53 7.42 10.96 -7.19
N ALA A 54 6.45 10.05 -7.11
CA ALA A 54 6.69 8.71 -6.62
C ALA A 54 7.62 7.93 -7.56
N THR A 55 8.46 7.07 -6.99
CA THR A 55 9.36 6.16 -7.71
C THR A 55 8.92 4.71 -7.49
N PRO A 56 9.32 3.76 -8.36
CA PRO A 56 9.06 2.33 -8.13
C PRO A 56 9.54 1.85 -6.75
N THR A 57 10.70 2.36 -6.31
CA THR A 57 11.26 2.06 -4.99
C THR A 57 10.32 2.46 -3.86
N TYR A 58 9.68 3.63 -3.94
CA TYR A 58 8.74 4.09 -2.90
C TYR A 58 7.50 3.20 -2.81
N ILE A 59 6.96 2.79 -3.95
CA ILE A 59 5.81 1.86 -4.00
C ILE A 59 6.19 0.52 -3.38
N LYS A 60 7.37 0.00 -3.69
CA LYS A 60 7.87 -1.27 -3.14
C LYS A 60 8.01 -1.19 -1.61
N THR A 61 8.68 -0.16 -1.12
CA THR A 61 8.89 0.07 0.32
C THR A 61 7.58 0.23 1.08
N ALA A 62 6.57 0.89 0.51
CA ALA A 62 5.26 1.04 1.14
C ALA A 62 4.56 -0.32 1.37
N GLY A 63 4.55 -1.21 0.38
CA GLY A 63 3.94 -2.54 0.52
C GLY A 63 4.71 -3.46 1.48
N GLU A 64 6.03 -3.39 1.49
CA GLU A 64 6.84 -4.10 2.50
C GLU A 64 6.55 -3.57 3.92
N GLY A 65 6.39 -2.25 4.06
CA GLY A 65 6.10 -1.57 5.32
C GLY A 65 4.76 -1.99 5.95
N ILE A 66 3.70 -2.13 5.16
CA ILE A 66 2.39 -2.54 5.68
C ILE A 66 2.37 -4.02 6.10
N VAL A 67 3.00 -4.91 5.33
CA VAL A 67 3.14 -6.32 5.72
C VAL A 67 3.95 -6.43 7.02
N TYR A 68 5.03 -5.65 7.15
CA TYR A 68 5.78 -5.55 8.39
C TYR A 68 4.91 -5.04 9.55
N ALA A 69 4.11 -3.99 9.34
CA ALA A 69 3.23 -3.44 10.38
C ALA A 69 2.19 -4.47 10.86
N ILE A 70 1.59 -5.24 9.96
CA ILE A 70 0.67 -6.34 10.29
C ILE A 70 1.39 -7.40 11.13
N ASP A 71 2.61 -7.79 10.75
CA ASP A 71 3.42 -8.75 11.51
C ASP A 71 3.72 -8.27 12.94
N ARG A 72 4.10 -7.01 13.09
CA ARG A 72 4.33 -6.41 14.41
C ARG A 72 3.07 -6.34 15.26
N LYS A 73 1.89 -6.17 14.63
CA LYS A 73 0.62 -6.04 15.35
C LYS A 73 0.04 -7.39 15.80
N LEU A 74 0.10 -8.39 14.93
CA LEU A 74 -0.51 -9.71 15.17
C LEU A 74 0.49 -10.72 15.77
N GLY A 75 1.79 -10.52 15.59
CA GLY A 75 2.83 -11.39 16.14
C GLY A 75 2.61 -12.86 15.75
N ASN A 76 2.43 -13.73 16.76
CA ASN A 76 2.26 -15.16 16.57
C ASN A 76 0.95 -15.54 15.85
N GLU A 77 -0.05 -14.66 15.87
CA GLU A 77 -1.31 -14.88 15.13
C GLU A 77 -1.13 -14.67 13.62
N PHE A 78 -0.07 -13.96 13.19
CA PHE A 78 0.25 -13.82 11.78
C PHE A 78 0.99 -15.06 11.29
N THR A 79 0.25 -16.14 11.07
CA THR A 79 0.82 -17.42 10.64
C THR A 79 1.61 -17.29 9.33
N ARG A 80 2.50 -18.26 9.06
CA ARG A 80 3.33 -18.27 7.84
C ARG A 80 2.48 -18.26 6.56
N SER A 81 1.35 -18.95 6.55
CA SER A 81 0.43 -19.00 5.41
C SER A 81 -0.26 -17.64 5.21
N MET A 82 -0.68 -16.97 6.30
CA MET A 82 -1.22 -15.61 6.23
C MET A 82 -0.18 -14.63 5.70
N LYS A 83 1.06 -14.64 6.25
CA LYS A 83 2.18 -13.81 5.75
C LYS A 83 2.39 -13.98 4.25
N THR A 84 2.39 -15.21 3.78
CA THR A 84 2.58 -15.53 2.35
C THR A 84 1.43 -14.99 1.50
N SER A 85 0.20 -15.14 1.96
CA SER A 85 -0.99 -14.70 1.24
C SER A 85 -1.05 -13.17 1.14
N TRP A 86 -0.77 -12.47 2.25
CA TRP A 86 -0.70 -11.01 2.27
C TRP A 86 0.43 -10.47 1.40
N LYS A 87 1.61 -11.11 1.40
CA LYS A 87 2.71 -10.72 0.48
C LYS A 87 2.28 -10.83 -0.98
N LYS A 88 1.66 -11.96 -1.38
CA LYS A 88 1.15 -12.13 -2.75
C LYS A 88 0.09 -11.09 -3.10
N PHE A 89 -0.85 -10.86 -2.20
CA PHE A 89 -1.89 -9.85 -2.38
C PHE A 89 -1.30 -8.46 -2.61
N PHE A 90 -0.39 -8.02 -1.74
CA PHE A 90 0.27 -6.72 -1.91
C PHE A 90 1.13 -6.64 -3.17
N THR A 91 1.82 -7.71 -3.56
CA THR A 91 2.55 -7.74 -4.84
C THR A 91 1.62 -7.47 -6.02
N ILE A 92 0.45 -8.11 -6.08
CA ILE A 92 -0.54 -7.88 -7.16
C ILE A 92 -0.99 -6.42 -7.21
N LEU A 93 -1.29 -5.83 -6.04
CA LEU A 93 -1.71 -4.43 -5.99
C LEU A 93 -0.57 -3.47 -6.39
N GLN A 94 0.65 -3.75 -5.93
CA GLN A 94 1.84 -2.96 -6.26
C GLN A 94 2.14 -3.02 -7.75
N ASP A 95 2.07 -4.20 -8.37
CA ASP A 95 2.32 -4.37 -9.80
C ASP A 95 1.36 -3.50 -10.63
N SER A 96 0.09 -3.39 -10.23
CA SER A 96 -0.88 -2.51 -10.90
C SER A 96 -0.52 -1.02 -10.77
N ILE A 97 -0.07 -0.57 -9.59
CA ILE A 97 0.41 0.81 -9.38
C ILE A 97 1.67 1.07 -10.21
N LEU A 98 2.61 0.13 -10.21
CA LEU A 98 3.88 0.22 -10.94
C LEU A 98 3.64 0.31 -12.45
N GLU A 99 2.73 -0.48 -12.99
CA GLU A 99 2.33 -0.38 -14.40
C GLU A 99 1.83 1.03 -14.74
N GLY A 100 1.01 1.63 -13.88
CA GLY A 100 0.56 3.02 -14.05
C GLY A 100 1.68 4.05 -13.91
N LEU A 101 2.73 3.74 -13.14
CA LEU A 101 3.85 4.64 -12.86
C LEU A 101 4.88 4.64 -14.00
N GLU A 102 5.05 3.49 -14.66
CA GLU A 102 5.98 3.30 -15.79
C GLU A 102 5.41 3.78 -17.12
N PHE A 103 4.10 3.58 -17.35
CA PHE A 103 3.42 4.02 -18.57
C PHE A 103 2.71 5.37 -18.39
N GLY A 104 3.44 6.45 -18.68
CA GLY A 104 2.94 7.82 -18.73
C GLY A 104 3.79 8.70 -19.63
#